data_AF-A0A961RWU7-F1
#
_entry.id   AF-A0A961RWU7-F1
#
_cell.length_a   1.000
_cell.length_b   1.000
_cell.length_c   1.000
_cell.angle_alpha   90.00
_cell.angle_beta   90.00
_cell.angle_gamma   90.00
#
_symmetry.space_group_name_H-M   'P 1'
#
loop_
_entity.id
_entity.type
_entity.pdbx_description
1 polymer ?
#
loop_
_entity_poly.entity_id
_entity_poly.type
_entity_poly.pdbx_seq_one_letter_code
_entity_poly.pdbx_strand_id
1 'polypeptide(L)' 'MGRTIGVVLKGYPRLSETFIAQEILELQRAGFDLELISLRHPTDKAQHPIHREIT' A
#
# COMPACT_ATOMS: atom_id res chain seq x y z
N MET A 1 3.65 -22.54 3.31
CA MET A 1 3.29 -21.17 3.73
C MET A 1 4.47 -20.28 3.40
N GLY A 2 4.32 -19.38 2.43
CA GLY A 2 5.32 -18.36 2.14
C GLY A 2 5.42 -17.37 3.31
N ARG A 3 6.54 -16.64 3.38
CA ARG A 3 6.71 -15.55 4.35
C ARG A 3 6.05 -14.30 3.78
N THR A 4 4.95 -13.86 4.37
CA THR A 4 4.31 -12.58 4.07
C THR A 4 4.93 -11.46 4.90
N ILE A 5 5.16 -10.30 4.30
CA ILE A 5 5.66 -9.11 4.97
C ILE A 5 4.46 -8.23 5.35
N GLY A 6 4.26 -8.02 6.66
CA GLY A 6 3.26 -7.08 7.15
C GLY A 6 3.74 -5.63 7.05
N VAL A 7 2.98 -4.77 6.36
CA VAL A 7 3.25 -3.33 6.22
C VAL A 7 2.21 -2.56 7.02
N VAL A 8 2.61 -2.03 8.17
CA VAL A 8 1.71 -1.28 9.07
C VAL A 8 1.74 0.22 8.73
N LEU A 9 0.57 0.77 8.44
CA LEU A 9 0.37 2.13 7.96
C LEU A 9 -0.61 2.88 8.87
N LYS A 10 -0.39 4.18 9.09
CA LYS A 10 -1.32 5.00 9.91
C LYS A 10 -2.72 5.08 9.29
N GLY A 11 -2.81 5.16 7.98
CA GLY A 11 -4.03 5.22 7.20
C GLY A 11 -3.69 5.09 5.73
N TYR A 12 -4.40 4.23 4.99
CA TYR A 12 -4.12 3.89 3.60
C TYR A 12 -5.42 3.49 2.87
N PRO A 13 -5.56 3.80 1.56
CA PRO A 13 -4.70 4.66 0.74
C PRO A 13 -4.83 6.16 1.09
N ARG A 14 -3.79 6.97 0.85
CA ARG A 14 -3.88 8.44 0.94
C ARG A 14 -3.40 9.10 -0.33
N LEU A 15 -4.09 10.17 -0.74
CA LEU A 15 -3.80 10.88 -1.99
C LEU A 15 -2.37 11.44 -2.02
N SER A 16 -1.87 11.91 -0.87
CA SER A 16 -0.56 12.55 -0.74
C SER A 16 0.61 11.57 -0.52
N GLU A 17 0.34 10.27 -0.31
CA GLU A 17 1.36 9.25 -0.01
C GLU A 17 1.75 8.43 -1.24
N THR A 18 2.02 9.10 -2.36
CA THR A 18 2.41 8.43 -3.60
C THR A 18 3.74 7.70 -3.46
N PHE A 19 4.69 8.22 -2.66
CA PHE A 19 5.96 7.56 -2.37
C PHE A 19 5.76 6.19 -1.72
N ILE A 20 4.91 6.10 -0.68
CA ILE A 20 4.63 4.82 -0.01
C ILE A 20 3.95 3.84 -0.96
N ALA A 21 3.04 4.33 -1.80
CA ALA A 21 2.40 3.49 -2.81
C ALA A 21 3.40 2.97 -3.86
N GLN A 22 4.38 3.77 -4.28
CA GLN A 22 5.45 3.34 -5.18
C GLN A 22 6.32 2.26 -4.54
N GLU A 23 6.75 2.43 -3.28
CA GLU A 23 7.55 1.42 -2.58
C GLU A 23 6.81 0.09 -2.42
N ILE A 24 5.51 0.14 -2.06
CA ILE A 24 4.66 -1.06 -1.99
C ILE A 24 4.60 -1.77 -3.34
N LEU A 25 4.35 -1.02 -4.42
CA LEU A 25 4.26 -1.56 -5.77
C LEU A 25 5.59 -2.21 -6.22
N GLU A 26 6.72 -1.57 -5.95
CA GLU A 26 8.03 -2.11 -6.32
C GLU A 26 8.41 -3.35 -5.49
N LEU A 27 8.00 -3.42 -4.22
CA LEU A 27 8.14 -4.63 -3.42
C LEU A 27 7.29 -5.79 -3.97
N GLN A 28 6.05 -5.52 -4.41
CA GLN A 28 5.25 -6.55 -5.09
C GLN A 28 5.89 -6.99 -6.41
N ARG A 29 6.41 -6.05 -7.21
CA ARG A 29 7.14 -6.35 -8.45
C ARG A 29 8.42 -7.14 -8.21
N ALA A 30 9.07 -6.95 -7.07
CA ALA A 30 10.22 -7.75 -6.64
C ALA A 30 9.84 -9.16 -6.14
N GLY A 31 8.55 -9.50 -6.10
CA GLY A 31 8.06 -10.83 -5.75
C GLY A 31 7.79 -11.05 -4.26
N PHE A 32 7.65 -9.97 -3.49
CA PHE A 32 7.28 -10.07 -2.07
C PHE A 32 5.76 -10.14 -1.90
N ASP A 33 5.30 -11.11 -1.11
CA ASP A 33 3.92 -11.15 -0.62
C ASP A 33 3.76 -10.13 0.51
N LEU A 34 2.86 -9.16 0.34
CA LEU A 34 2.64 -8.08 1.31
C LEU A 34 1.25 -8.17 1.92
N GLU A 35 1.15 -7.89 3.22
CA GLU A 35 -0.13 -7.66 3.92
C GLU A 35 -0.18 -6.22 4.42
N LEU A 36 -1.09 -5.42 3.87
CA LEU A 36 -1.24 -4.02 4.25
C LEU A 36 -2.18 -3.88 5.46
N ILE A 37 -1.66 -3.36 6.57
CA ILE A 37 -2.40 -3.18 7.82
C ILE A 37 -2.57 -1.67 8.06
N SER A 38 -3.77 -1.16 7.83
CA SER A 38 -4.09 0.26 8.01
C SER A 38 -4.73 0.53 9.38
N LEU A 39 -4.11 1.38 10.20
CA LEU A 39 -4.60 1.73 11.54
C LEU A 39 -5.81 2.66 11.53
N ARG A 40 -6.10 3.32 10.40
CA ARG A 40 -7.24 4.22 10.21
C ARG A 40 -7.83 4.04 8.83
N HIS A 41 -9.13 4.31 8.70
CA HIS A 41 -9.77 4.40 7.40
C HIS A 41 -9.25 5.60 6.59
N PRO A 42 -9.17 5.49 5.25
CA PRO A 42 -8.81 6.61 4.40
C PRO A 42 -9.88 7.72 4.51
N THR A 43 -9.42 8.97 4.59
CA THR A 43 -10.29 10.15 4.69
C THR A 43 -10.39 10.94 3.39
N ASP A 44 -9.49 10.68 2.44
CA ASP A 44 -9.44 11.36 1.16
C ASP A 44 -10.58 10.90 0.25
N LYS A 45 -11.28 11.84 -0.38
CA LYS A 45 -12.36 11.55 -1.34
C LYS A 45 -11.84 11.11 -2.71
N ALA A 46 -10.59 11.44 -3.02
CA ALA A 46 -9.92 11.09 -4.26
C ALA A 46 -8.74 10.15 -3.96
N GLN A 47 -8.45 9.25 -4.90
CA GLN A 47 -7.32 8.33 -4.82
C GLN A 47 -6.37 8.58 -5.98
N HIS A 48 -5.07 8.52 -5.70
CA HIS A 48 -4.06 8.57 -6.75
C HIS A 48 -4.15 7.31 -7.62
N PRO A 49 -4.01 7.39 -8.96
CA PRO A 49 -4.15 6.24 -9.86
C PRO A 49 -3.27 5.03 -9.50
N ILE A 50 -2.07 5.28 -8.94
CA ILE A 50 -1.12 4.25 -8.52
C ILE A 50 -1.70 3.20 -7.56
N HIS A 51 -2.68 3.57 -6.73
CA HIS A 51 -3.30 2.61 -5.81
C HIS A 51 -4.08 1.51 -6.54
N ARG A 52 -4.38 1.68 -7.83
CA ARG A 52 -5.01 0.65 -8.68
C ARG A 52 -4.01 -0.37 -9.20
N GLU A 53 -2.71 -0.11 -9.09
CA GLU A 53 -1.66 -1.01 -9.55
C GLU A 53 -1.20 -2.00 -8.46
N ILE A 54 -1.57 -1.75 -7.21
CA ILE A 54 -1.20 -2.55 -6.04
C ILE A 54 -2.25 -3.66 -5.85
N THR A 55 -1.81 -4.91 -5.71
CA THR A 55 -2.69 -6.10 -5.71
C THR A 55 -2.71 -6.87 -4.41
#